data_AF-A0A662Y0Z5-F1
#
_entry.id   AF-A0A662Y0Z5-F1
#
_cell.length_a   1.000
_cell.length_b   1.000
_cell.length_c   1.000
_cell.angle_alpha   90.00
_cell.angle_beta   90.00
_cell.angle_gamma   90.00
#
_symmetry.space_group_name_H-M   'P 1'
#
loop_
_entity.id
_entity.type
_entity.pdbx_description
1 polymer ?
#
loop_
_entity_poly.entity_id
_entity_poly.type
_entity_poly.pdbx_seq_one_letter_code
_entity_poly.pdbx_strand_id
1 'polypeptide(L)'
;MPLLRAWLALQVSYHGGKYSIERALALDEYTRNTSLSRVLLVCIGSPLPMAAFILLQEAVLPLQSPADGWLANYGFWIRLTIMASAVAHTYLVQGMFLVDDITLSPRQVLLFVVSLTLLYVALSMLVAAYFAFPIPFFYITMTPAYYAPLFAALYAIAGPSSKLTRYISFIATQKFMGMVYPVYQLLFHAASNTRYISPVILLLPVLKLVMKNIVLRCTKHMEDMTPEAVIFTVDFYNALYLATCMESVSSFNTMSVLAVTDFSQTLSVLFGMHRRTASIRQRLRQTTGAAKGDSLLSAVCSLCRNSDQFEAQNRAGVRVRSCLPHRLSAGDRNRLNTLEKIPIVDDMETPRLHSIAHSFVALKETPSRIRTRPSKPFSGLCARCRSFSVHPTMVSKLELEPSTHVEGERATESTRALSSHPMPQPNILREALAILYTSECLVLTAYLETFIPLFYGNYILTMVQLPNAKYHTELVGVTRTNADYTAHVVFLFGILQLVSFGLLARLIWRNCGMRALYHLAFVLETQKALVQGRFVVWMLVTLACRVEHFGTLVHTGSYSMEVRNVEVI
;
A
#
# COMPACT_ATOMS: atom_id res chain seq x y z
N MET A 1 9.91 26.26 0.82
CA MET A 1 10.50 25.33 1.81
C MET A 1 9.48 24.61 2.71
N PRO A 2 8.52 25.26 3.43
CA PRO A 2 7.65 24.54 4.37
C PRO A 2 6.72 23.52 3.68
N LEU A 3 6.13 23.90 2.54
CA LEU A 3 5.25 23.03 1.73
C LEU A 3 5.92 21.71 1.32
N LEU A 4 7.18 21.74 0.88
CA LEU A 4 7.96 20.54 0.56
C LEU A 4 8.23 19.66 1.79
N ARG A 5 8.46 20.26 2.97
CA ARG A 5 8.62 19.49 4.22
C ARG A 5 7.31 18.83 4.64
N ALA A 6 6.18 19.54 4.54
CA ALA A 6 4.86 18.99 4.81
C ALA A 6 4.52 17.83 3.85
N TRP A 7 4.76 18.01 2.55
CA TRP A 7 4.60 16.96 1.55
C TRP A 7 5.46 15.72 1.84
N LEU A 8 6.75 15.90 2.13
CA LEU A 8 7.67 14.80 2.52
C LEU A 8 7.32 14.15 3.87
N ALA A 9 6.60 14.84 4.76
CA ALA A 9 6.11 14.29 6.02
C ALA A 9 4.84 13.44 5.84
N LEU A 10 4.02 13.76 4.82
CA LEU A 10 2.83 12.99 4.45
C LEU A 10 3.14 11.76 3.59
N GLN A 11 4.34 11.67 2.99
CA GLN A 11 4.72 10.54 2.15
C GLN A 11 5.03 9.28 2.99
N VAL A 12 4.26 8.22 2.73
CA VAL A 12 4.39 6.90 3.37
C VAL A 12 5.81 6.32 3.23
N SER A 13 6.49 6.53 2.10
CA SER A 13 7.89 6.10 1.92
C SER A 13 8.86 6.66 2.98
N TYR A 14 8.51 7.78 3.64
CA TYR A 14 9.35 8.48 4.62
C TYR A 14 8.85 8.42 6.07
N HIS A 15 7.61 7.98 6.29
CA HIS A 15 6.97 7.96 7.62
C HIS A 15 6.27 6.62 7.94
N GLY A 16 6.26 5.66 7.00
CA GLY A 16 5.43 4.46 7.06
C GLY A 16 5.95 3.29 7.91
N GLY A 17 7.23 3.27 8.27
CA GLY A 17 7.78 2.17 9.06
C GLY A 17 9.30 2.15 9.16
N LYS A 18 9.81 1.04 9.66
CA LYS A 18 11.23 0.68 9.77
C LYS A 18 11.35 -0.79 9.38
N TYR A 19 12.49 -1.18 8.81
CA TYR A 19 12.86 -2.60 8.71
C TYR A 19 12.96 -3.26 10.09
N SER A 20 12.53 -4.51 10.22
CA SER A 20 13.02 -5.38 11.30
C SER A 20 14.49 -5.78 11.11
N ILE A 21 15.14 -6.15 12.21
CA ILE A 21 16.52 -6.65 12.19
C ILE A 21 16.59 -7.97 11.42
N GLU A 22 15.62 -8.87 11.62
CA GLU A 22 15.48 -10.13 10.88
C GLU A 22 15.44 -9.91 9.36
N ARG A 23 14.60 -8.97 8.86
CA ARG A 23 14.53 -8.63 7.43
C ARG A 23 15.83 -8.02 6.90
N ALA A 24 16.53 -7.22 7.70
CA ALA A 24 17.83 -6.64 7.33
C ALA A 24 18.92 -7.71 7.20
N LEU A 25 19.02 -8.64 8.16
CA LEU A 25 19.97 -9.76 8.10
C LEU A 25 19.67 -10.69 6.91
N ALA A 26 18.39 -10.99 6.66
CA ALA A 26 17.98 -11.80 5.51
C ALA A 26 18.36 -11.15 4.16
N LEU A 27 18.32 -9.81 4.07
CA LEU A 27 18.74 -9.08 2.88
C LEU A 27 20.28 -9.07 2.70
N ASP A 28 21.08 -9.01 3.77
CA ASP A 28 22.55 -9.17 3.72
C ASP A 28 22.93 -10.58 3.24
N GLU A 29 22.30 -11.61 3.81
CA GLU A 29 22.50 -13.01 3.42
C GLU A 29 22.09 -13.25 1.95
N TYR A 30 20.91 -12.75 1.52
CA TYR A 30 20.47 -12.81 0.13
C TYR A 30 21.42 -12.11 -0.84
N THR A 31 21.94 -10.93 -0.47
CA THR A 31 22.83 -10.14 -1.34
C THR A 31 24.20 -10.79 -1.53
N ARG A 32 24.67 -11.56 -0.55
CA ARG A 32 25.92 -12.34 -0.63
C ARG A 32 25.76 -13.63 -1.43
N ASN A 33 24.65 -14.34 -1.21
CA ASN A 33 24.49 -15.73 -1.69
C ASN A 33 23.83 -15.84 -3.08
N THR A 34 23.27 -14.75 -3.64
CA THR A 34 22.48 -14.80 -4.88
C THR A 34 23.28 -14.32 -6.10
N SER A 35 23.26 -15.12 -7.17
CA SER A 35 23.86 -14.74 -8.46
C SER A 35 23.06 -13.64 -9.17
N LEU A 36 23.75 -12.81 -9.95
CA LEU A 36 23.11 -11.72 -10.72
C LEU A 36 22.11 -12.27 -11.77
N SER A 37 22.36 -13.45 -12.34
CA SER A 37 21.42 -14.10 -13.27
C SER A 37 20.10 -14.47 -12.59
N ARG A 38 20.12 -15.01 -11.36
CA ARG A 38 18.91 -15.30 -10.58
C ARG A 38 18.16 -14.01 -10.22
N VAL A 39 18.88 -12.95 -9.84
CA VAL A 39 18.27 -11.63 -9.56
C VAL A 39 17.54 -11.08 -10.79
N LEU A 40 18.18 -11.10 -11.97
CA LEU A 40 17.54 -10.66 -13.23
C LEU A 40 16.34 -11.53 -13.60
N LEU A 41 16.45 -12.86 -13.47
CA LEU A 41 15.36 -13.79 -13.74
C LEU A 41 14.15 -13.56 -12.81
N VAL A 42 14.39 -13.27 -11.53
CA VAL A 42 13.30 -12.91 -10.58
C VAL A 42 12.67 -11.57 -10.96
N CYS A 43 13.46 -10.54 -11.27
CA CYS A 43 12.93 -9.22 -11.63
C CYS A 43 12.12 -9.24 -12.93
N ILE A 44 12.62 -9.89 -13.98
CA ILE A 44 11.95 -9.96 -15.29
C ILE A 44 10.85 -11.01 -15.32
N GLY A 45 11.02 -12.12 -14.58
CA GLY A 45 10.10 -13.26 -14.58
C GLY A 45 8.91 -13.11 -13.63
N SER A 46 8.98 -12.27 -12.59
CA SER A 46 7.85 -12.06 -11.66
C SER A 46 6.54 -11.60 -12.32
N PRO A 47 6.51 -10.68 -13.30
CA PRO A 47 5.24 -10.26 -13.91
C PRO A 47 4.75 -11.20 -15.03
N LEU A 48 5.60 -12.07 -15.58
CA LEU A 48 5.24 -12.89 -16.75
C LEU A 48 4.08 -13.87 -16.50
N PRO A 49 3.95 -14.56 -15.35
CA PRO A 49 2.79 -15.42 -15.07
C PRO A 49 1.47 -14.65 -15.11
N MET A 50 1.44 -13.43 -14.57
CA MET A 50 0.28 -12.54 -14.63
C MET A 50 -0.03 -12.14 -16.08
N ALA A 51 0.98 -11.71 -16.84
CA ALA A 51 0.81 -11.31 -18.24
C ALA A 51 0.29 -12.47 -19.11
N ALA A 52 0.92 -13.65 -19.00
CA ALA A 52 0.50 -14.85 -19.71
C ALA A 52 -0.91 -15.30 -19.31
N PHE A 53 -1.27 -15.23 -18.02
CA PHE A 53 -2.61 -15.60 -17.54
C PHE A 53 -3.71 -14.69 -18.13
N ILE A 54 -3.49 -13.37 -18.11
CA ILE A 54 -4.42 -12.39 -18.69
C ILE A 54 -4.58 -12.60 -20.19
N LEU A 55 -3.47 -12.69 -20.94
CA LEU A 55 -3.52 -12.87 -22.40
C LEU A 55 -4.11 -14.22 -22.80
N LEU A 56 -3.86 -15.29 -22.04
CA LEU A 56 -4.48 -16.59 -22.26
C LEU A 56 -6.00 -16.54 -21.99
N GLN A 57 -6.43 -15.87 -20.91
CA GLN A 57 -7.85 -15.67 -20.64
C GLN A 57 -8.53 -14.89 -21.78
N GLU A 58 -7.91 -13.82 -22.27
CA GLU A 58 -8.44 -13.01 -23.36
C GLU A 58 -8.44 -13.72 -24.72
N ALA A 59 -7.47 -14.60 -24.98
CA ALA A 59 -7.39 -15.36 -26.23
C ALA A 59 -8.33 -16.58 -26.26
N VAL A 60 -8.49 -17.29 -25.14
CA VAL A 60 -9.22 -18.57 -25.08
C VAL A 60 -10.71 -18.40 -24.78
N LEU A 61 -11.11 -17.40 -23.99
CA LEU A 61 -12.50 -17.23 -23.58
C LEU A 61 -13.18 -16.13 -24.41
N PRO A 62 -13.99 -16.48 -25.44
CA PRO A 62 -14.73 -15.49 -26.21
C PRO A 62 -15.79 -14.82 -25.35
N LEU A 63 -15.97 -13.51 -25.53
CA LEU A 63 -17.13 -12.77 -25.06
C LEU A 63 -18.23 -12.79 -26.14
N GLN A 64 -19.50 -12.78 -25.72
CA GLN A 64 -20.67 -12.74 -26.60
C GLN A 64 -21.22 -11.31 -26.65
N SER A 65 -22.31 -11.03 -27.37
CA SER A 65 -22.89 -9.69 -27.29
C SER A 65 -23.65 -9.53 -25.97
N PRO A 66 -23.47 -8.44 -25.21
CA PRO A 66 -24.31 -8.17 -24.05
C PRO A 66 -25.81 -8.12 -24.41
N ALA A 67 -26.13 -7.74 -25.65
CA ALA A 67 -27.49 -7.70 -26.19
C ALA A 67 -28.14 -9.08 -26.36
N ASP A 68 -27.35 -10.18 -26.43
CA ASP A 68 -27.87 -11.55 -26.55
C ASP A 68 -28.46 -12.07 -25.22
N GLY A 69 -28.38 -11.26 -24.15
CA GLY A 69 -28.91 -11.57 -22.83
C GLY A 69 -28.01 -12.48 -21.98
N TRP A 70 -28.33 -12.57 -20.70
CA TRP A 70 -27.46 -13.21 -19.70
C TRP A 70 -27.20 -14.70 -19.93
N LEU A 71 -28.16 -15.42 -20.54
CA LEU A 71 -28.05 -16.85 -20.86
C LEU A 71 -27.03 -17.15 -21.97
N ALA A 72 -26.96 -16.31 -23.00
CA ALA A 72 -26.02 -16.50 -24.11
C ALA A 72 -24.56 -16.20 -23.72
N ASN A 73 -24.35 -15.37 -22.69
CA ASN A 73 -23.06 -14.81 -22.31
C ASN A 73 -22.22 -15.73 -21.39
N TYR A 74 -22.06 -17.00 -21.78
CA TYR A 74 -21.31 -18.00 -21.01
C TYR A 74 -19.84 -17.59 -20.76
N GLY A 75 -19.19 -16.92 -21.71
CA GLY A 75 -17.79 -16.51 -21.60
C GLY A 75 -17.58 -15.47 -20.49
N PHE A 76 -18.52 -14.55 -20.31
CA PHE A 76 -18.54 -13.61 -19.20
C PHE A 76 -18.63 -14.34 -17.85
N TRP A 77 -19.53 -15.32 -17.72
CA TRP A 77 -19.70 -16.08 -16.48
C TRP A 77 -18.46 -16.91 -16.11
N ILE A 78 -17.77 -17.50 -17.09
CA ILE A 78 -16.50 -18.22 -16.86
C ILE A 78 -15.40 -17.24 -16.42
N ARG A 79 -15.24 -16.11 -17.12
CA ARG A 79 -14.27 -15.06 -16.74
C ARG A 79 -14.55 -14.50 -15.34
N LEU A 80 -15.83 -14.29 -14.99
CA LEU A 80 -16.25 -13.88 -13.65
C LEU A 80 -15.87 -14.92 -12.59
N THR A 81 -16.10 -16.21 -12.88
CA THR A 81 -15.73 -17.33 -11.98
C THR A 81 -14.22 -17.38 -11.74
N ILE A 82 -13.41 -17.20 -12.79
CA ILE A 82 -11.95 -17.14 -12.71
C ILE A 82 -11.49 -15.96 -11.86
N MET A 83 -12.00 -14.75 -12.13
CA MET A 83 -11.67 -13.56 -11.35
C MET A 83 -12.04 -13.72 -9.87
N ALA A 84 -13.27 -14.18 -9.59
CA ALA A 84 -13.74 -14.44 -8.23
C ALA A 84 -12.85 -15.48 -7.53
N SER A 85 -12.42 -16.53 -8.23
CA SER A 85 -11.54 -17.57 -7.68
C SER A 85 -10.16 -17.04 -7.33
N ALA A 86 -9.55 -16.24 -8.22
CA ALA A 86 -8.26 -15.59 -7.99
C ALA A 86 -8.32 -14.62 -6.79
N VAL A 87 -9.41 -13.86 -6.66
CA VAL A 87 -9.67 -12.94 -5.54
C VAL A 87 -9.84 -13.71 -4.23
N ALA A 88 -10.66 -14.76 -4.20
CA ALA A 88 -10.91 -15.59 -3.03
C ALA A 88 -9.62 -16.25 -2.53
N HIS A 89 -8.88 -16.89 -3.43
CA HIS A 89 -7.61 -17.54 -3.12
C HIS A 89 -6.58 -16.53 -2.59
N THR A 90 -6.44 -15.37 -3.23
CA THR A 90 -5.48 -14.34 -2.80
C THR A 90 -5.80 -13.81 -1.40
N TYR A 91 -7.07 -13.50 -1.11
CA TYR A 91 -7.46 -13.04 0.23
C TYR A 91 -7.43 -14.14 1.30
N LEU A 92 -7.61 -15.41 0.93
CA LEU A 92 -7.50 -16.50 1.90
C LEU A 92 -6.04 -16.79 2.24
N VAL A 93 -5.18 -16.92 1.24
CA VAL A 93 -3.72 -17.08 1.44
C VAL A 93 -3.14 -15.87 2.17
N GLN A 94 -3.54 -14.64 1.82
CA GLN A 94 -3.13 -13.46 2.57
C GLN A 94 -3.64 -13.52 4.03
N GLY A 95 -4.87 -13.96 4.27
CA GLY A 95 -5.39 -14.15 5.63
C GLY A 95 -4.55 -15.11 6.47
N MET A 96 -4.12 -16.23 5.89
CA MET A 96 -3.25 -17.22 6.54
C MET A 96 -1.84 -16.68 6.90
N PHE A 97 -1.37 -15.62 6.25
CA PHE A 97 -0.12 -14.92 6.64
C PHE A 97 -0.34 -13.79 7.65
N LEU A 98 -1.58 -13.30 7.80
CA LEU A 98 -1.90 -12.08 8.55
C LEU A 98 -2.61 -12.35 9.89
N VAL A 99 -3.28 -13.50 10.01
CA VAL A 99 -4.08 -13.87 11.17
C VAL A 99 -3.72 -15.31 11.53
N ASP A 100 -2.95 -15.47 12.61
CA ASP A 100 -2.45 -16.78 13.09
C ASP A 100 -3.60 -17.80 13.34
N ASP A 101 -4.79 -17.29 13.64
CA ASP A 101 -6.01 -18.07 13.87
C ASP A 101 -6.55 -18.75 12.58
N ILE A 102 -6.16 -18.27 11.39
CA ILE A 102 -6.59 -18.84 10.09
C ILE A 102 -5.60 -19.91 9.62
N THR A 103 -5.75 -21.13 10.13
CA THR A 103 -4.98 -22.30 9.68
C THR A 103 -5.85 -23.25 8.86
N LEU A 104 -5.82 -23.10 7.54
CA LEU A 104 -6.62 -23.91 6.61
C LEU A 104 -5.75 -24.89 5.81
N SER A 105 -6.21 -26.14 5.72
CA SER A 105 -5.61 -27.13 4.83
C SER A 105 -5.88 -26.78 3.36
N PRO A 106 -5.06 -27.24 2.40
CA PRO A 106 -5.28 -26.99 0.97
C PRO A 106 -6.66 -27.44 0.45
N ARG A 107 -7.24 -28.49 1.06
CA ARG A 107 -8.60 -28.96 0.74
C ARG A 107 -9.68 -27.99 1.23
N GLN A 108 -9.52 -27.43 2.44
CA GLN A 108 -10.43 -26.40 2.96
C GLN A 108 -10.30 -25.09 2.18
N VAL A 109 -9.08 -24.70 1.77
CA VAL A 109 -8.84 -23.56 0.87
C VAL A 109 -9.59 -23.74 -0.45
N LEU A 110 -9.45 -24.91 -1.10
CA LEU A 110 -10.15 -25.21 -2.34
C LEU A 110 -11.68 -25.18 -2.15
N LEU A 111 -12.20 -25.83 -1.10
CA LEU A 111 -13.63 -25.85 -0.81
C LEU A 111 -14.19 -24.45 -0.52
N PHE A 112 -13.45 -23.61 0.20
CA PHE A 112 -13.84 -22.23 0.48
C PHE A 112 -13.92 -21.41 -0.81
N VAL A 113 -12.88 -21.50 -1.65
CA VAL A 113 -12.82 -20.78 -2.93
C VAL A 113 -13.96 -21.21 -3.85
N VAL A 114 -14.19 -22.51 -4.02
CA VAL A 114 -15.27 -23.04 -4.88
C VAL A 114 -16.65 -22.64 -4.34
N SER A 115 -16.91 -22.78 -3.03
CA SER A 115 -18.21 -22.42 -2.44
C SER A 115 -18.51 -20.92 -2.57
N LEU A 116 -17.53 -20.06 -2.29
CA LEU A 116 -17.71 -18.60 -2.37
C LEU A 116 -17.93 -18.14 -3.82
N THR A 117 -17.23 -18.72 -4.79
CA THR A 117 -17.33 -18.32 -6.20
C THR A 117 -18.61 -18.80 -6.84
N LEU A 118 -19.04 -20.04 -6.57
CA LEU A 118 -20.34 -20.55 -7.01
C LEU A 118 -21.49 -19.71 -6.44
N LEU A 119 -21.45 -19.38 -5.14
CA LEU A 119 -22.44 -18.50 -4.51
C LEU A 119 -22.48 -17.13 -5.19
N TYR A 120 -21.33 -16.52 -5.42
CA TYR A 120 -21.23 -15.20 -6.05
C TYR A 120 -21.75 -15.19 -7.49
N VAL A 121 -21.39 -16.19 -8.30
CA VAL A 121 -21.84 -16.31 -9.69
C VAL A 121 -23.33 -16.61 -9.75
N ALA A 122 -23.86 -17.49 -8.89
CA ALA A 122 -25.29 -17.77 -8.81
C ALA A 122 -26.10 -16.53 -8.41
N LEU A 123 -25.65 -15.76 -7.41
CA LEU A 123 -26.28 -14.48 -7.04
C LEU A 123 -26.21 -13.45 -8.19
N SER A 124 -25.10 -13.41 -8.93
CA SER A 124 -24.93 -12.53 -10.08
C SER A 124 -25.86 -12.90 -11.24
N MET A 125 -26.00 -14.20 -11.55
CA MET A 125 -26.96 -14.70 -12.54
C MET A 125 -28.40 -14.42 -12.11
N LEU A 126 -28.73 -14.58 -10.82
CA LEU A 126 -30.05 -14.29 -10.27
C LEU A 126 -30.42 -12.80 -10.46
N VAL A 127 -29.50 -11.88 -10.13
CA VAL A 127 -29.72 -10.44 -10.36
C VAL A 127 -29.83 -10.13 -11.86
N ALA A 128 -28.99 -10.75 -12.70
CA ALA A 128 -29.07 -10.57 -14.15
C ALA A 128 -30.39 -11.07 -14.77
N ALA A 129 -30.99 -12.12 -14.19
CA ALA A 129 -32.26 -12.69 -14.63
C ALA A 129 -33.49 -11.88 -14.22
N TYR A 130 -33.47 -11.25 -13.03
CA TYR A 130 -34.62 -10.51 -12.48
C TYR A 130 -34.54 -8.98 -12.62
N PHE A 131 -33.36 -8.41 -12.90
CA PHE A 131 -33.17 -6.95 -12.98
C PHE A 131 -32.78 -6.49 -14.39
N ALA A 132 -31.53 -6.71 -14.80
CA ALA A 132 -31.02 -6.31 -16.10
C ALA A 132 -29.69 -7.02 -16.41
N PHE A 133 -29.39 -7.22 -17.69
CA PHE A 133 -28.09 -7.66 -18.17
C PHE A 133 -27.61 -6.77 -19.34
N PRO A 134 -26.36 -6.27 -19.33
CA PRO A 134 -25.39 -6.36 -18.23
C PRO A 134 -25.85 -5.60 -16.98
N ILE A 135 -25.44 -6.04 -15.79
CA ILE A 135 -25.85 -5.40 -14.53
C ILE A 135 -25.19 -4.02 -14.44
N PRO A 136 -25.94 -2.91 -14.27
CA PRO A 136 -25.37 -1.58 -14.13
C PRO A 136 -24.33 -1.50 -13.01
N PHE A 137 -23.15 -0.96 -13.32
CA PHE A 137 -22.02 -0.84 -12.40
C PHE A 137 -21.65 -2.16 -11.70
N PHE A 138 -21.64 -3.28 -12.43
CA PHE A 138 -21.52 -4.66 -11.90
C PHE A 138 -20.50 -4.76 -10.75
N TYR A 139 -19.29 -4.20 -10.93
CA TYR A 139 -18.23 -4.25 -9.92
C TYR A 139 -18.64 -3.61 -8.58
N ILE A 140 -19.37 -2.50 -8.62
CA ILE A 140 -19.88 -1.80 -7.43
C ILE A 140 -21.13 -2.51 -6.90
N THR A 141 -22.12 -2.74 -7.76
CA THR A 141 -23.44 -3.30 -7.41
C THR A 141 -23.33 -4.72 -6.83
N MET A 142 -22.44 -5.56 -7.37
CA MET A 142 -22.24 -6.94 -6.91
C MET A 142 -21.16 -7.08 -5.83
N THR A 143 -20.47 -6.01 -5.42
CA THR A 143 -19.50 -6.06 -4.31
C THR A 143 -20.13 -6.62 -3.01
N PRO A 144 -21.31 -6.17 -2.53
CA PRO A 144 -21.91 -6.71 -1.31
C PRO A 144 -22.15 -8.23 -1.37
N ALA A 145 -22.59 -8.74 -2.54
CA ALA A 145 -22.86 -10.16 -2.75
C ALA A 145 -21.60 -11.04 -2.67
N TYR A 146 -20.41 -10.47 -2.88
CA TYR A 146 -19.12 -11.16 -2.72
C TYR A 146 -18.54 -10.99 -1.31
N TYR A 147 -18.44 -9.74 -0.83
CA TYR A 147 -17.68 -9.43 0.38
C TYR A 147 -18.44 -9.71 1.68
N ALA A 148 -19.79 -9.66 1.68
CA ALA A 148 -20.55 -10.03 2.87
C ALA A 148 -20.41 -11.54 3.20
N PRO A 149 -20.58 -12.48 2.23
CA PRO A 149 -20.28 -13.89 2.48
C PRO A 149 -18.81 -14.16 2.83
N LEU A 150 -17.86 -13.49 2.16
CA LEU A 150 -16.43 -13.61 2.47
C LEU A 150 -16.14 -13.24 3.94
N PHE A 151 -16.61 -12.08 4.39
CA PHE A 151 -16.36 -11.62 5.76
C PHE A 151 -17.10 -12.46 6.80
N ALA A 152 -18.34 -12.87 6.52
CA ALA A 152 -19.08 -13.78 7.39
C ALA A 152 -18.36 -15.13 7.56
N ALA A 153 -17.87 -15.71 6.46
CA ALA A 153 -17.13 -16.97 6.49
C ALA A 153 -15.77 -16.84 7.21
N LEU A 154 -15.05 -15.73 7.04
CA LEU A 154 -13.82 -15.46 7.79
C LEU A 154 -14.08 -15.31 9.30
N TYR A 155 -15.15 -14.62 9.71
CA TYR A 155 -15.58 -14.54 11.11
C TYR A 155 -16.02 -15.91 11.67
N ALA A 156 -16.65 -16.76 10.85
CA ALA A 156 -17.03 -18.11 11.27
C ALA A 156 -15.82 -19.05 11.45
N ILE A 157 -14.74 -18.86 10.68
CA ILE A 157 -13.53 -19.68 10.75
C ILE A 157 -12.63 -19.29 11.93
N ALA A 158 -12.34 -18.00 12.11
CA ALA A 158 -11.37 -17.53 13.10
C ALA A 158 -11.99 -16.90 14.36
N GLY A 159 -13.31 -16.71 14.40
CA GLY A 159 -13.99 -15.98 15.45
C GLY A 159 -13.72 -14.46 15.41
N PRO A 160 -14.43 -13.68 16.25
CA PRO A 160 -14.22 -12.23 16.33
C PRO A 160 -12.93 -11.87 17.06
N SER A 161 -11.81 -11.79 16.32
CA SER A 161 -10.50 -11.36 16.85
C SER A 161 -10.10 -9.97 16.37
N SER A 162 -9.35 -9.22 17.19
CA SER A 162 -8.89 -7.87 16.83
C SER A 162 -7.91 -7.87 15.65
N LYS A 163 -7.18 -8.98 15.44
CA LYS A 163 -6.38 -9.23 14.23
C LYS A 163 -7.29 -9.38 13.01
N LEU A 164 -8.34 -10.20 13.11
CA LEU A 164 -9.28 -10.41 12.01
C LEU A 164 -10.02 -9.12 11.62
N THR A 165 -10.52 -8.33 12.58
CA THR A 165 -11.19 -7.06 12.27
C THR A 165 -10.27 -6.06 11.56
N ARG A 166 -8.97 -6.03 11.92
CA ARG A 166 -7.96 -5.25 11.19
C ARG A 166 -7.73 -5.79 9.78
N TYR A 167 -7.69 -7.11 9.62
CA TYR A 167 -7.53 -7.73 8.30
C TYR A 167 -8.73 -7.45 7.38
N ILE A 168 -9.95 -7.57 7.88
CA ILE A 168 -11.18 -7.21 7.15
C ILE A 168 -11.19 -5.73 6.79
N SER A 169 -10.78 -4.84 7.71
CA SER A 169 -10.63 -3.40 7.44
C SER A 169 -9.61 -3.12 6.32
N PHE A 170 -8.55 -3.92 6.25
CA PHE A 170 -7.54 -3.84 5.19
C PHE A 170 -8.08 -4.34 3.84
N ILE A 171 -8.81 -5.47 3.78
CA ILE A 171 -9.49 -5.92 2.55
C ILE A 171 -10.49 -4.84 2.07
N ALA A 172 -11.32 -4.31 2.98
CA ALA A 172 -12.29 -3.27 2.66
C ALA A 172 -11.62 -2.00 2.12
N THR A 173 -10.48 -1.60 2.69
CA THR A 173 -9.68 -0.47 2.19
C THR A 173 -9.16 -0.70 0.78
N GLN A 174 -8.62 -1.89 0.50
CA GLN A 174 -8.17 -2.24 -0.85
C GLN A 174 -9.34 -2.25 -1.85
N LYS A 175 -10.53 -2.72 -1.45
CA LYS A 175 -11.71 -2.71 -2.30
C LYS A 175 -12.23 -1.31 -2.59
N PHE A 176 -12.28 -0.45 -1.57
CA PHE A 176 -12.62 0.96 -1.72
C PHE A 176 -11.68 1.65 -2.73
N MET A 177 -10.37 1.42 -2.61
CA MET A 177 -9.40 1.93 -3.59
C MET A 177 -9.73 1.48 -5.03
N GLY A 178 -10.09 0.20 -5.22
CA GLY A 178 -10.53 -0.34 -6.51
C GLY A 178 -11.83 0.25 -7.06
N MET A 179 -12.62 0.98 -6.25
CA MET A 179 -13.79 1.75 -6.71
C MET A 179 -13.45 3.21 -7.02
N VAL A 180 -12.52 3.83 -6.27
CA VAL A 180 -12.19 5.25 -6.44
C VAL A 180 -11.44 5.52 -7.75
N TYR A 181 -10.57 4.62 -8.20
CA TYR A 181 -9.85 4.79 -9.47
C TYR A 181 -10.78 4.76 -10.72
N PRO A 182 -11.76 3.83 -10.85
CA PRO A 182 -12.79 3.91 -11.90
C PRO A 182 -13.58 5.22 -11.90
N VAL A 183 -13.93 5.75 -10.72
CA VAL A 183 -14.62 7.05 -10.60
C VAL A 183 -13.72 8.21 -11.03
N TYR A 184 -12.42 8.15 -10.70
CA TYR A 184 -11.43 9.09 -11.21
C TYR A 184 -11.32 9.04 -12.75
N GLN A 185 -11.32 7.84 -13.34
CA GLN A 185 -11.25 7.67 -14.80
C GLN A 185 -12.47 8.29 -15.51
N LEU A 186 -13.67 8.09 -14.95
CA LEU A 186 -14.90 8.75 -15.43
C LEU A 186 -14.77 10.28 -15.38
N LEU A 187 -14.30 10.83 -14.25
CA LEU A 187 -14.08 12.26 -14.08
C LEU A 187 -13.03 12.81 -15.06
N PHE A 188 -11.95 12.06 -15.29
CA PHE A 188 -10.90 12.40 -16.26
C PHE A 188 -11.43 12.46 -17.68
N HIS A 189 -12.19 11.44 -18.11
CA HIS A 189 -12.77 11.40 -19.45
C HIS A 189 -13.79 12.53 -19.66
N ALA A 190 -14.67 12.77 -18.67
CA ALA A 190 -15.62 13.89 -18.69
C ALA A 190 -14.92 15.27 -18.72
N ALA A 191 -13.76 15.41 -18.07
CA ALA A 191 -13.00 16.65 -18.04
C ALA A 191 -12.09 16.87 -19.27
N SER A 192 -11.79 15.81 -20.05
CA SER A 192 -10.77 15.82 -21.12
C SER A 192 -10.93 16.94 -22.14
N ASN A 193 -12.17 17.25 -22.54
CA ASN A 193 -12.48 18.31 -23.51
C ASN A 193 -12.85 19.66 -22.85
N THR A 194 -12.49 19.86 -21.57
CA THR A 194 -12.90 21.03 -20.78
C THR A 194 -11.69 21.75 -20.17
N ARG A 195 -11.91 23.00 -19.71
CA ARG A 195 -10.90 23.76 -18.94
C ARG A 195 -10.48 23.08 -17.63
N TYR A 196 -11.25 22.10 -17.13
CA TYR A 196 -11.01 21.42 -15.86
C TYR A 196 -10.06 20.21 -15.96
N ILE A 197 -9.48 19.92 -17.13
CA ILE A 197 -8.54 18.80 -17.27
C ILE A 197 -7.30 18.95 -16.34
N SER A 198 -6.70 20.14 -16.24
CA SER A 198 -5.52 20.39 -15.40
C SER A 198 -5.75 20.13 -13.90
N PRO A 199 -6.81 20.64 -13.24
CA PRO A 199 -7.06 20.29 -11.83
C PRO A 199 -7.43 18.81 -11.64
N VAL A 200 -8.04 18.13 -12.62
CA VAL A 200 -8.28 16.68 -12.52
C VAL A 200 -6.97 15.89 -12.60
N ILE A 201 -6.01 16.29 -13.45
CA ILE A 201 -4.66 15.68 -13.45
C ILE A 201 -3.97 15.85 -12.09
N LEU A 202 -4.05 17.03 -11.49
CA LEU A 202 -3.47 17.31 -10.17
C LEU A 202 -4.20 16.60 -9.01
N LEU A 203 -5.42 16.11 -9.22
CA LEU A 203 -6.14 15.28 -8.25
C LEU A 203 -5.52 13.88 -8.11
N LEU A 204 -4.93 13.32 -9.17
CA LEU A 204 -4.36 11.96 -9.16
C LEU A 204 -3.19 11.81 -8.15
N PRO A 205 -2.19 12.72 -8.09
CA PRO A 205 -1.17 12.71 -7.03
C PRO A 205 -1.73 12.85 -5.61
N VAL A 206 -2.79 13.64 -5.43
CA VAL A 206 -3.46 13.80 -4.13
C VAL A 206 -4.17 12.50 -3.74
N LEU A 207 -4.88 11.87 -4.69
CA LEU A 207 -5.53 10.57 -4.52
C LEU A 207 -4.50 9.48 -4.16
N LYS A 208 -3.38 9.40 -4.91
CA LYS A 208 -2.23 8.51 -4.61
C LYS A 208 -1.76 8.71 -3.16
N LEU A 209 -1.53 9.96 -2.74
CA LEU A 209 -1.08 10.27 -1.38
C LEU A 209 -2.09 9.88 -0.29
N VAL A 210 -3.37 10.18 -0.50
CA VAL A 210 -4.46 9.83 0.43
C VAL A 210 -4.59 8.31 0.56
N MET A 211 -4.64 7.58 -0.56
CA MET A 211 -4.78 6.13 -0.55
C MET A 211 -3.59 5.44 0.13
N LYS A 212 -2.35 5.88 -0.13
CA LYS A 212 -1.17 5.37 0.60
C LYS A 212 -1.33 5.55 2.11
N ASN A 213 -1.79 6.72 2.55
CA ASN A 213 -1.97 7.01 3.98
C ASN A 213 -3.12 6.20 4.63
N ILE A 214 -4.19 5.90 3.90
CA ILE A 214 -5.27 5.03 4.41
C ILE A 214 -4.75 3.59 4.56
N VAL A 215 -4.13 3.03 3.52
CA VAL A 215 -3.57 1.66 3.57
C VAL A 215 -2.52 1.53 4.67
N LEU A 216 -1.61 2.51 4.82
CA LEU A 216 -0.62 2.57 5.90
C LEU A 216 -1.26 2.46 7.30
N ARG A 217 -2.39 3.14 7.54
CA ARG A 217 -3.08 3.08 8.84
C ARG A 217 -3.57 1.67 9.15
N CYS A 218 -4.04 0.94 8.13
CA CYS A 218 -4.45 -0.46 8.27
C CYS A 218 -3.25 -1.40 8.47
N THR A 219 -2.14 -1.18 7.76
CA THR A 219 -0.96 -2.06 7.81
C THR A 219 0.05 -1.73 8.91
N LYS A 220 -0.13 -0.68 9.70
CA LYS A 220 0.82 -0.23 10.75
C LYS A 220 1.29 -1.34 11.71
N HIS A 221 0.47 -2.35 11.96
CA HIS A 221 0.84 -3.50 12.80
C HIS A 221 1.88 -4.44 12.12
N MET A 222 2.08 -4.33 10.81
CA MET A 222 2.95 -5.15 9.96
C MET A 222 3.85 -4.26 9.09
N GLU A 223 4.82 -3.58 9.72
CA GLU A 223 5.71 -2.63 9.03
C GLU A 223 6.49 -3.30 7.88
N ASP A 224 7.02 -4.52 8.06
CA ASP A 224 7.77 -5.26 7.01
C ASP A 224 6.93 -5.72 5.80
N MET A 225 5.60 -5.71 5.92
CA MET A 225 4.67 -5.99 4.81
C MET A 225 4.04 -4.72 4.23
N THR A 226 4.20 -3.58 4.90
CA THR A 226 3.60 -2.32 4.47
C THR A 226 4.11 -1.84 3.10
N PRO A 227 5.41 -1.93 2.74
CA PRO A 227 5.88 -1.56 1.40
C PRO A 227 5.13 -2.33 0.32
N GLU A 228 5.13 -3.66 0.40
CA GLU A 228 4.45 -4.53 -0.56
C GLU A 228 2.94 -4.26 -0.60
N ALA A 229 2.31 -4.15 0.57
CA ALA A 229 0.87 -3.95 0.66
C ALA A 229 0.40 -2.59 0.14
N VAL A 230 1.18 -1.52 0.30
CA VAL A 230 0.86 -0.17 -0.19
C VAL A 230 1.21 -0.02 -1.68
N ILE A 231 2.31 -0.62 -2.14
CA ILE A 231 2.88 -0.33 -3.47
C ILE A 231 2.24 -1.21 -4.54
N PHE A 232 2.14 -2.53 -4.31
CA PHE A 232 1.39 -3.44 -5.19
C PHE A 232 -0.14 -3.26 -5.07
N THR A 233 -0.61 -2.17 -4.47
CA THR A 233 -2.01 -1.72 -4.50
C THR A 233 -2.09 -0.31 -5.06
N VAL A 234 -1.66 0.70 -4.30
CA VAL A 234 -1.85 2.12 -4.64
C VAL A 234 -1.00 2.55 -5.84
N ASP A 235 0.28 2.19 -5.87
CA ASP A 235 1.14 2.53 -7.02
C ASP A 235 0.79 1.69 -8.25
N PHE A 236 0.39 0.43 -8.05
CA PHE A 236 -0.12 -0.41 -9.13
C PHE A 236 -1.31 0.22 -9.86
N TYR A 237 -2.37 0.58 -9.12
CA TYR A 237 -3.53 1.27 -9.69
C TYR A 237 -3.13 2.63 -10.28
N ASN A 238 -2.35 3.44 -9.56
CA ASN A 238 -1.93 4.74 -10.05
C ASN A 238 -1.20 4.64 -11.40
N ALA A 239 -0.24 3.71 -11.54
CA ALA A 239 0.53 3.54 -12.77
C ALA A 239 -0.34 3.01 -13.93
N LEU A 240 -1.28 2.09 -13.67
CA LEU A 240 -2.17 1.55 -14.70
C LEU A 240 -3.17 2.60 -15.21
N TYR A 241 -3.76 3.38 -14.30
CA TYR A 241 -4.64 4.48 -14.69
C TYR A 241 -3.87 5.62 -15.35
N LEU A 242 -2.64 5.92 -14.91
CA LEU A 242 -1.77 6.89 -15.58
C LEU A 242 -1.43 6.47 -17.02
N ALA A 243 -1.14 5.18 -17.25
CA ALA A 243 -0.91 4.65 -18.60
C ALA A 243 -2.13 4.81 -19.51
N THR A 244 -3.34 4.49 -19.02
CA THR A 244 -4.59 4.72 -19.78
C THR A 244 -4.91 6.21 -19.97
N CYS A 245 -4.61 7.07 -19.00
CA CYS A 245 -4.75 8.52 -19.16
C CYS A 245 -3.81 9.08 -20.24
N MET A 246 -2.65 8.46 -20.47
CA MET A 246 -1.75 8.83 -21.57
C MET A 246 -2.21 8.27 -22.92
N GLU A 247 -2.82 7.09 -22.94
CA GLU A 247 -3.44 6.50 -24.14
C GLU A 247 -4.66 7.32 -24.64
N SER A 248 -5.55 7.70 -23.71
CA SER A 248 -6.87 8.26 -24.00
C SER A 248 -6.89 9.77 -24.33
N VAL A 249 -5.74 10.45 -24.35
CA VAL A 249 -5.68 11.89 -24.62
C VAL A 249 -4.92 12.20 -25.92
N SER A 250 -5.63 12.84 -26.85
CA SER A 250 -5.11 13.29 -28.14
C SER A 250 -4.18 14.52 -28.09
N SER A 251 -4.10 15.22 -26.96
CA SER A 251 -3.33 16.48 -26.84
C SER A 251 -1.95 16.28 -26.20
N PHE A 252 -0.90 16.58 -26.97
CA PHE A 252 0.50 16.56 -26.55
C PHE A 252 0.76 17.38 -25.27
N ASN A 253 0.05 18.50 -25.09
CA ASN A 253 0.14 19.34 -23.90
C ASN A 253 -0.29 18.60 -22.62
N THR A 254 -1.38 17.83 -22.68
CA THR A 254 -1.88 17.07 -21.52
C THR A 254 -0.98 15.89 -21.20
N MET A 255 -0.50 15.16 -22.21
CA MET A 255 0.51 14.12 -22.06
C MET A 255 1.78 14.69 -21.40
N SER A 256 2.24 15.85 -21.84
CA SER A 256 3.41 16.55 -21.28
C SER A 256 3.18 16.94 -19.81
N VAL A 257 1.99 17.43 -19.44
CA VAL A 257 1.65 17.76 -18.05
C VAL A 257 1.62 16.50 -17.18
N LEU A 258 1.02 15.40 -17.64
CA LEU A 258 1.01 14.11 -16.92
C LEU A 258 2.44 13.61 -16.68
N ALA A 259 3.26 13.57 -17.72
CA ALA A 259 4.66 13.18 -17.65
C ALA A 259 5.45 14.06 -16.67
N VAL A 260 5.46 15.38 -16.86
CA VAL A 260 6.19 16.33 -15.99
C VAL A 260 5.72 16.25 -14.53
N THR A 261 4.42 16.06 -14.30
CA THR A 261 3.85 15.90 -12.95
C THR A 261 4.41 14.66 -12.26
N ASP A 262 4.54 13.53 -12.97
CA ASP A 262 5.12 12.31 -12.41
C ASP A 262 6.64 12.43 -12.20
N PHE A 263 7.40 12.89 -13.21
CA PHE A 263 8.85 13.07 -13.08
C PHE A 263 9.24 14.08 -11.99
N SER A 264 8.46 15.14 -11.78
CA SER A 264 8.70 16.09 -10.69
C SER A 264 8.51 15.47 -9.30
N GLN A 265 7.57 14.54 -9.14
CA GLN A 265 7.40 13.77 -7.91
C GLN A 265 8.57 12.82 -7.68
N THR A 266 8.94 12.04 -8.70
CA THR A 266 10.04 11.08 -8.62
C THR A 266 11.38 11.77 -8.37
N LEU A 267 11.63 12.92 -8.99
CA LEU A 267 12.81 13.75 -8.72
C LEU A 267 12.80 14.36 -7.31
N SER A 268 11.66 14.84 -6.82
CA SER A 268 11.52 15.36 -5.44
C SER A 268 11.83 14.29 -4.40
N VAL A 269 11.35 13.06 -4.66
CA VAL A 269 11.61 11.89 -3.83
C VAL A 269 13.08 11.46 -3.91
N LEU A 270 13.68 11.45 -5.11
CA LEU A 270 15.10 11.13 -5.33
C LEU A 270 16.02 12.12 -4.58
N PHE A 271 15.73 13.41 -4.64
CA PHE A 271 16.47 14.46 -3.93
C PHE A 271 16.28 14.35 -2.40
N GLY A 272 15.06 14.07 -1.94
CA GLY A 272 14.74 13.83 -0.54
C GLY A 272 15.56 12.68 0.06
N MET A 273 15.67 11.56 -0.66
CA MET A 273 16.49 10.43 -0.25
C MET A 273 17.97 10.79 -0.27
N HIS A 274 18.44 11.46 -1.33
CA HIS A 274 19.85 11.84 -1.46
C HIS A 274 20.35 12.61 -0.23
N ARG A 275 19.60 13.63 0.18
CA ARG A 275 19.92 14.47 1.33
C ARG A 275 19.90 13.72 2.67
N ARG A 276 18.94 12.80 2.88
CA ARG A 276 18.85 12.02 4.13
C ARG A 276 19.98 11.00 4.25
N THR A 277 20.24 10.22 3.19
CA THR A 277 21.27 9.17 3.22
C THR A 277 22.68 9.72 3.38
N ALA A 278 23.00 10.86 2.77
CA ALA A 278 24.32 11.47 2.87
C ALA A 278 24.72 11.77 4.33
N SER A 279 23.78 12.34 5.11
CA SER A 279 23.94 12.60 6.55
C SER A 279 24.12 11.31 7.36
N ILE A 280 23.20 10.36 7.21
CA ILE A 280 23.13 9.17 8.06
C ILE A 280 24.33 8.23 7.82
N ARG A 281 24.80 8.10 6.57
CA ARG A 281 25.99 7.30 6.25
C ARG A 281 27.24 7.77 6.98
N GLN A 282 27.44 9.08 7.11
CA GLN A 282 28.61 9.62 7.81
C GLN A 282 28.57 9.25 9.30
N ARG A 283 27.42 9.42 9.95
CA ARG A 283 27.20 9.05 11.36
C ARG A 283 27.39 7.56 11.60
N LEU A 284 26.76 6.71 10.78
CA LEU A 284 26.86 5.24 10.94
C LEU A 284 28.30 4.74 10.80
N ARG A 285 29.10 5.30 9.86
CA ARG A 285 30.52 4.95 9.70
C ARG A 285 31.36 5.34 10.91
N GLN A 286 31.10 6.51 11.52
CA GLN A 286 31.79 6.94 12.74
C GLN A 286 31.52 5.99 13.93
N THR A 287 30.31 5.45 14.05
CA THR A 287 29.93 4.54 15.14
C THR A 287 30.40 3.09 14.95
N THR A 288 30.41 2.60 13.70
CA THR A 288 30.72 1.19 13.40
C THR A 288 32.18 0.93 13.04
N GLY A 289 32.97 1.97 12.75
CA GLY A 289 34.32 1.83 12.20
C GLY A 289 34.34 1.32 10.75
N ALA A 290 33.18 1.26 10.09
CA ALA A 290 33.03 0.67 8.75
C ALA A 290 33.85 1.39 7.68
N ALA A 291 34.43 0.61 6.76
CA ALA A 291 35.36 1.08 5.75
C ALA A 291 34.69 2.04 4.75
N LYS A 292 35.51 2.83 4.05
CA LYS A 292 35.04 3.86 3.09
C LYS A 292 34.19 3.28 1.94
N GLY A 293 34.33 1.98 1.65
CA GLY A 293 33.55 1.23 0.66
C GLY A 293 32.32 0.49 1.19
N ASP A 294 32.13 0.36 2.51
CA ASP A 294 31.07 -0.48 3.06
C ASP A 294 29.68 0.08 2.79
N SER A 295 28.75 -0.84 2.50
CA SER A 295 27.34 -0.54 2.28
C SER A 295 26.63 -0.22 3.59
N LEU A 296 25.54 0.54 3.49
CA LEU A 296 24.64 0.86 4.61
C LEU A 296 24.11 -0.43 5.25
N LEU A 297 23.72 -1.41 4.42
CA LEU A 297 23.21 -2.70 4.87
C LEU A 297 24.26 -3.48 5.68
N SER A 298 25.48 -3.60 5.16
CA SER A 298 26.56 -4.30 5.86
C SER A 298 26.95 -3.62 7.17
N ALA A 299 26.92 -2.28 7.23
CA ALA A 299 27.18 -1.52 8.46
C ALA A 299 26.04 -1.64 9.50
N VAL A 300 24.78 -1.73 9.06
CA VAL A 300 23.65 -2.08 9.96
C VAL A 300 23.82 -3.51 10.49
N CYS A 301 24.17 -4.46 9.62
CA CYS A 301 24.37 -5.84 10.03
C CYS A 301 25.60 -6.03 10.93
N SER A 302 26.69 -5.26 10.76
CA SER A 302 27.83 -5.30 11.69
C SER A 302 27.46 -4.74 13.06
N LEU A 303 26.71 -3.64 13.11
CA LEU A 303 26.20 -3.07 14.36
C LEU A 303 25.26 -4.04 15.08
N CYS A 304 24.31 -4.68 14.39
CA CYS A 304 23.43 -5.70 14.98
C CYS A 304 24.16 -7.00 15.36
N ARG A 305 25.33 -7.29 14.77
CA ARG A 305 26.16 -8.45 15.13
C ARG A 305 27.07 -8.18 16.35
N ASN A 306 27.20 -6.93 16.79
CA ASN A 306 27.97 -6.53 17.97
C ASN A 306 27.03 -6.10 19.10
N SER A 307 26.92 -6.92 20.15
CA SER A 307 25.95 -6.73 21.25
C SER A 307 26.09 -5.37 21.93
N ASP A 308 27.32 -4.96 22.22
CA ASP A 308 27.61 -3.74 22.98
C ASP A 308 27.25 -2.48 22.19
N GLN A 309 27.54 -2.49 20.88
CA GLN A 309 27.16 -1.39 19.96
C GLN A 309 25.64 -1.32 19.76
N PHE A 310 24.95 -2.46 19.80
CA PHE A 310 23.50 -2.55 19.68
C PHE A 310 22.78 -2.09 20.94
N GLU A 311 23.27 -2.49 22.12
CA GLU A 311 22.73 -2.09 23.42
C GLU A 311 22.82 -0.57 23.62
N ALA A 312 23.93 0.05 23.17
CA ALA A 312 24.15 1.49 23.21
C ALA A 312 23.24 2.32 22.27
N GLN A 313 22.42 1.71 21.40
CA GLN A 313 21.48 2.45 20.54
C GLN A 313 20.13 2.69 21.22
N ASN A 314 19.46 3.77 20.81
CA ASN A 314 18.03 3.93 21.10
C ASN A 314 17.22 2.90 20.30
N ARG A 315 16.72 1.88 21.02
CA ARG A 315 15.95 0.76 20.46
C ARG A 315 14.43 0.97 20.51
N ALA A 316 13.95 2.14 20.92
CA ALA A 316 12.51 2.43 21.05
C ALA A 316 11.75 2.25 19.71
N GLY A 317 10.86 1.25 19.71
CA GLY A 317 10.09 0.82 18.55
C GLY A 317 10.92 0.26 17.40
N VAL A 318 12.08 -0.35 17.66
CA VAL A 318 12.80 -1.19 16.70
C VAL A 318 12.35 -2.64 16.88
N ARG A 319 11.94 -3.32 15.80
CA ARG A 319 11.56 -4.74 15.87
C ARG A 319 12.76 -5.65 15.60
N VAL A 320 12.96 -6.63 16.48
CA VAL A 320 13.96 -7.69 16.27
C VAL A 320 13.44 -8.68 15.22
N ARG A 321 12.24 -9.23 15.43
CA ARG A 321 11.56 -10.17 14.54
C ARG A 321 10.77 -9.51 13.42
N SER A 322 10.71 -10.19 12.29
CA SER A 322 9.80 -9.88 11.19
C SER A 322 8.41 -10.46 11.44
N CYS A 323 7.38 -9.89 10.79
CA CYS A 323 6.05 -10.52 10.72
C CYS A 323 5.96 -11.59 9.60
N LEU A 324 7.04 -11.83 8.86
CA LEU A 324 7.17 -12.88 7.87
C LEU A 324 8.36 -13.79 8.22
N PRO A 325 8.20 -15.12 8.18
CA PRO A 325 9.29 -16.04 8.51
C PRO A 325 10.38 -15.98 7.44
N HIS A 326 11.56 -15.48 7.79
CA HIS A 326 12.70 -15.44 6.88
C HIS A 326 13.61 -16.66 7.05
N ARG A 327 14.10 -17.22 5.94
CA ARG A 327 15.14 -18.27 5.96
C ARG A 327 16.49 -17.62 6.28
N LEU A 328 16.90 -17.74 7.54
CA LEU A 328 18.20 -17.30 8.03
C LEU A 328 19.14 -18.46 8.36
N SER A 329 20.44 -18.23 8.22
CA SER A 329 21.50 -19.08 8.76
C SER A 329 21.33 -19.35 10.27
N ALA A 330 21.86 -20.48 10.74
CA ALA A 330 21.78 -20.86 12.15
C ALA A 330 22.48 -19.84 13.08
N GLY A 331 23.58 -19.23 12.62
CA GLY A 331 24.33 -18.22 13.37
C GLY A 331 23.53 -16.93 13.60
N ASP A 332 22.95 -16.36 12.54
CA ASP A 332 22.17 -15.12 12.68
C ASP A 332 20.81 -15.37 13.37
N ARG A 333 20.25 -16.60 13.29
CA ARG A 333 19.07 -17.00 14.08
C ARG A 333 19.36 -17.09 15.58
N ASN A 334 20.48 -17.69 15.98
CA ASN A 334 20.91 -17.71 17.37
C ASN A 334 21.20 -16.30 17.89
N ARG A 335 21.76 -15.41 17.06
CA ARG A 335 21.96 -14.00 17.41
C ARG A 335 20.65 -13.24 17.62
N LEU A 336 19.65 -13.44 16.77
CA LEU A 336 18.31 -12.84 16.99
C LEU A 336 17.73 -13.27 18.34
N ASN A 337 17.87 -14.55 18.73
CA ASN A 337 17.46 -15.03 20.05
C ASN A 337 18.21 -14.35 21.21
N THR A 338 19.46 -13.89 20.99
CA THR A 338 20.23 -13.13 21.98
C THR A 338 19.81 -11.66 22.02
N LEU A 339 19.70 -11.00 20.87
CA LEU A 339 19.28 -9.60 20.75
C LEU A 339 17.88 -9.35 21.35
N GLU A 340 16.99 -10.33 21.21
CA GLU A 340 15.63 -10.33 21.76
C GLU A 340 15.59 -10.39 23.30
N LYS A 341 16.67 -10.84 23.95
CA LYS A 341 16.80 -10.90 25.43
C LYS A 341 17.41 -9.63 26.04
N ILE A 342 17.93 -8.70 25.24
CA ILE A 342 18.57 -7.48 25.76
C ILE A 342 17.47 -6.49 26.17
N PRO A 343 17.32 -6.15 27.47
CA PRO A 343 16.23 -5.30 27.93
C PRO A 343 16.25 -3.94 27.24
N ILE A 344 15.07 -3.40 26.93
CA ILE A 344 14.93 -2.03 26.42
C ILE A 344 14.89 -1.12 27.65
N VAL A 345 15.85 -0.19 27.74
CA VAL A 345 15.80 0.90 28.71
C VAL A 345 14.82 1.94 28.17
N ASP A 346 13.56 1.85 28.58
CA ASP A 346 12.61 2.94 28.38
C ASP A 346 12.92 4.05 29.41
N ASP A 347 13.28 5.24 28.94
CA ASP A 347 13.48 6.42 29.79
C ASP A 347 12.13 6.82 30.44
N MET A 348 12.08 6.66 31.77
CA MET A 348 11.00 7.04 32.68
C MET A 348 9.58 6.52 32.36
N GLU A 349 9.14 5.56 33.17
CA GLU A 349 7.76 5.56 33.63
C GLU A 349 7.46 6.86 34.40
N THR A 350 6.71 7.78 33.78
CA THR A 350 5.91 8.73 34.58
C THR A 350 4.92 7.93 35.42
N PRO A 351 4.85 8.10 36.75
CA PRO A 351 4.05 7.22 37.60
C PRO A 351 2.58 7.18 37.19
N ARG A 352 2.11 6.02 36.72
CA ARG A 352 0.68 5.81 36.48
C ARG A 352 -0.01 5.69 37.83
N LEU A 353 -0.75 6.72 38.21
CA LEU A 353 -1.56 6.73 39.42
C LEU A 353 -2.75 5.76 39.26
N HIS A 354 -2.51 4.46 39.49
CA HIS A 354 -3.55 3.44 39.48
C HIS A 354 -3.47 2.52 40.69
N SER A 355 -3.67 3.14 41.86
CA SER A 355 -4.14 2.46 43.07
C SER A 355 -5.00 3.44 43.87
N ILE A 356 -6.32 3.21 43.85
CA ILE A 356 -7.38 3.50 44.84
C ILE A 356 -8.69 3.17 44.10
N ALA A 357 -9.02 1.88 44.07
CA ALA A 357 -10.33 1.36 43.61
C ALA A 357 -10.62 -0.06 44.15
N HIS A 358 -9.97 -0.47 45.24
CA HIS A 358 -10.20 -1.76 45.91
C HIS A 358 -10.29 -1.57 47.44
N SER A 359 -11.28 -0.78 47.85
CA SER A 359 -11.82 -0.75 49.21
C SER A 359 -13.27 -0.26 49.12
N PHE A 360 -14.17 -0.93 49.85
CA PHE A 360 -15.65 -0.84 49.83
C PHE A 360 -16.40 -1.82 48.91
N VAL A 361 -16.25 -3.11 49.22
CA VAL A 361 -17.37 -4.07 49.13
C VAL A 361 -18.08 -4.12 50.49
N ALA A 362 -19.31 -3.60 50.58
CA ALA A 362 -20.26 -3.93 51.65
C ALA A 362 -21.69 -3.51 51.27
N LEU A 363 -22.61 -4.49 51.23
CA LEU A 363 -24.09 -4.46 51.40
C LEU A 363 -24.85 -3.13 51.08
N LYS A 364 -25.96 -3.13 50.32
CA LYS A 364 -27.20 -3.91 50.59
C LYS A 364 -28.25 -3.67 49.48
N GLU A 365 -29.13 -4.65 49.21
CA GLU A 365 -30.26 -4.50 48.28
C GLU A 365 -31.56 -3.97 48.94
N THR A 366 -32.20 -2.96 48.32
CA THR A 366 -33.68 -2.66 48.30
C THR A 366 -34.44 -2.38 49.63
N PRO A 367 -35.73 -1.92 49.65
CA PRO A 367 -36.60 -1.37 48.59
C PRO A 367 -37.33 -0.01 48.94
N SER A 368 -38.18 0.47 48.02
CA SER A 368 -39.31 1.44 48.20
C SER A 368 -38.97 2.96 48.21
N ARG A 369 -39.85 3.91 47.83
CA ARG A 369 -41.20 3.92 47.20
C ARG A 369 -41.50 5.32 46.58
N ILE A 370 -42.47 5.42 45.64
CA ILE A 370 -43.29 6.63 45.28
C ILE A 370 -42.55 7.78 44.52
N ARG A 371 -42.73 7.91 43.18
CA ARG A 371 -43.69 8.81 42.42
C ARG A 371 -43.00 10.17 42.05
N THR A 372 -43.32 11.00 41.03
CA THR A 372 -44.48 11.10 40.10
C THR A 372 -44.16 11.79 38.73
N ARG A 373 -44.20 11.04 37.60
CA ARG A 373 -44.68 11.49 36.24
C ARG A 373 -43.88 12.58 35.42
N PRO A 374 -44.20 12.83 34.11
CA PRO A 374 -43.16 12.86 33.06
C PRO A 374 -43.19 14.03 32.05
N SER A 375 -42.14 14.13 31.21
CA SER A 375 -42.25 14.73 29.86
C SER A 375 -41.20 14.15 28.89
N LYS A 376 -41.55 14.11 27.60
CA LYS A 376 -40.73 13.82 26.41
C LYS A 376 -40.79 15.05 25.47
N PRO A 377 -40.07 15.12 24.33
CA PRO A 377 -38.85 14.42 23.91
C PRO A 377 -37.68 15.39 23.62
N PHE A 378 -36.45 14.87 23.50
CA PHE A 378 -35.32 15.64 22.97
C PHE A 378 -35.30 15.60 21.43
N SER A 379 -34.94 16.73 20.82
CA SER A 379 -34.61 16.85 19.38
C SER A 379 -33.21 17.47 19.22
N GLY A 380 -32.65 17.37 18.02
CA GLY A 380 -31.50 18.20 17.60
C GLY A 380 -30.13 17.53 17.66
N LEU A 381 -29.56 17.26 16.48
CA LEU A 381 -28.13 17.04 16.27
C LEU A 381 -27.33 18.29 16.67
N CYS A 382 -26.16 18.12 17.31
CA CYS A 382 -24.93 18.86 16.98
C CYS A 382 -23.72 18.36 17.80
N ALA A 383 -22.92 17.44 17.25
CA ALA A 383 -21.64 17.04 17.86
C ALA A 383 -20.53 18.05 17.51
N ARG A 384 -20.26 18.99 18.44
CA ARG A 384 -19.22 20.02 18.27
C ARG A 384 -17.84 19.47 18.60
N CYS A 385 -17.07 19.10 17.58
CA CYS A 385 -15.66 18.69 17.76
C CYS A 385 -14.83 19.82 18.37
N ARG A 386 -14.25 19.61 19.56
CA ARG A 386 -13.21 20.49 20.12
C ARG A 386 -11.85 20.09 19.54
N SER A 387 -11.26 20.98 18.75
CA SER A 387 -9.85 20.91 18.40
C SER A 387 -9.02 21.55 19.52
N PHE A 388 -8.00 20.85 20.01
CA PHE A 388 -7.01 21.42 20.94
C PHE A 388 -5.82 21.94 20.12
N SER A 389 -5.70 23.26 20.02
CA SER A 389 -4.51 23.92 19.47
C SER A 389 -3.67 24.43 20.63
N VAL A 390 -2.39 24.05 20.67
CA VAL A 390 -1.43 24.54 21.67
C VAL A 390 -0.53 25.57 20.98
N HIS A 391 -0.56 26.81 21.47
CA HIS A 391 0.39 27.85 21.07
C HIS A 391 1.65 27.82 21.96
N PRO A 392 2.83 28.19 21.42
CA PRO A 392 4.06 28.27 22.20
C PRO A 392 4.12 29.59 23.00
N THR A 393 4.36 29.49 24.30
CA THR A 393 4.58 30.65 25.17
C THR A 393 5.98 31.23 24.97
N MET A 394 6.08 32.54 24.75
CA MET A 394 7.37 33.25 24.72
C MET A 394 7.99 33.37 26.11
N VAL A 395 9.31 33.21 26.19
CA VAL A 395 10.11 33.61 27.36
C VAL A 395 10.37 35.11 27.27
N SER A 396 9.92 35.88 28.27
CA SER A 396 10.33 37.28 28.43
C SER A 396 11.41 37.38 29.51
N LYS A 397 12.52 38.04 29.18
CA LYS A 397 13.49 38.52 30.18
C LYS A 397 12.91 39.70 30.96
N LEU A 398 13.31 39.82 32.22
CA LEU A 398 13.52 41.08 32.93
C LEU A 398 14.45 40.82 34.14
N GLU A 399 15.36 41.75 34.42
CA GLU A 399 16.45 41.68 35.41
C GLU A 399 16.23 42.69 36.56
N LEU A 400 17.16 42.70 37.55
CA LEU A 400 17.32 43.63 38.69
C LEU A 400 16.33 43.42 39.87
N GLU A 401 16.70 43.53 41.16
CA GLU A 401 17.94 43.93 41.90
C GLU A 401 18.11 43.06 43.20
N PRO A 402 19.23 43.12 43.95
CA PRO A 402 19.56 42.21 45.06
C PRO A 402 19.47 42.80 46.49
N SER A 403 19.46 41.94 47.53
CA SER A 403 19.77 42.35 48.92
C SER A 403 20.20 41.20 49.87
N THR A 404 21.50 41.18 50.21
CA THR A 404 22.16 40.91 51.52
C THR A 404 21.74 39.77 52.49
N HIS A 405 22.74 38.93 52.82
CA HIS A 405 23.14 38.35 54.14
C HIS A 405 22.10 37.82 55.15
N VAL A 406 22.29 36.55 55.60
CA VAL A 406 22.60 36.13 57.00
C VAL A 406 23.43 34.82 56.95
N GLU A 407 24.25 34.58 57.98
CA GLU A 407 25.27 33.52 58.14
C GLU A 407 24.82 32.44 59.16
N GLY A 408 25.26 31.18 59.05
CA GLY A 408 24.85 30.12 60.02
C GLY A 408 25.25 28.65 59.72
N GLU A 409 26.43 28.27 60.20
CA GLU A 409 26.98 26.95 60.62
C GLU A 409 26.40 25.55 60.21
N ARG A 410 27.35 24.64 59.87
CA ARG A 410 27.57 23.22 60.29
C ARG A 410 26.34 22.27 60.55
N ALA A 411 26.35 20.98 60.19
CA ALA A 411 27.45 20.01 59.95
C ALA A 411 27.04 18.79 59.08
N THR A 412 28.04 18.04 58.59
CA THR A 412 28.06 16.58 58.31
C THR A 412 26.84 15.87 57.68
N GLU A 413 26.97 15.34 56.46
CA GLU A 413 27.18 13.89 56.22
C GLU A 413 27.39 13.48 54.74
N SER A 414 28.36 12.56 54.54
CA SER A 414 28.38 11.43 53.60
C SER A 414 27.96 11.55 52.10
N THR A 415 28.97 11.48 51.23
CA THR A 415 29.14 10.43 50.19
C THR A 415 28.20 10.36 48.95
N ARG A 416 28.82 10.55 47.76
CA ARG A 416 28.44 10.05 46.40
C ARG A 416 27.06 10.46 45.84
N ALA A 417 27.09 11.31 44.81
CA ALA A 417 26.92 10.86 43.42
C ALA A 417 27.22 12.01 42.43
N LEU A 418 28.20 11.82 41.54
CA LEU A 418 28.32 12.65 40.35
C LEU A 418 27.13 12.32 39.45
N SER A 419 26.23 13.28 39.21
CA SER A 419 25.04 13.09 38.38
C SER A 419 25.42 12.94 36.91
N SER A 420 25.72 11.70 36.49
CA SER A 420 25.76 11.35 35.08
C SER A 420 24.36 11.48 34.49
N HIS A 421 24.04 12.65 33.93
CA HIS A 421 22.93 12.79 33.00
C HIS A 421 23.05 11.69 31.94
N PRO A 422 22.00 10.88 31.71
CA PRO A 422 22.02 9.90 30.64
C PRO A 422 22.31 10.59 29.30
N MET A 423 23.45 10.24 28.70
CA MET A 423 23.77 10.69 27.35
C MET A 423 22.68 10.18 26.40
N PRO A 424 22.03 11.05 25.58
CA PRO A 424 20.96 10.62 24.69
C PRO A 424 21.45 9.51 23.76
N GLN A 425 20.87 8.31 23.89
CA GLN A 425 21.30 7.15 23.12
C GLN A 425 21.21 7.43 21.60
N PRO A 426 22.24 7.13 20.80
CA PRO A 426 22.22 7.34 19.36
C PRO A 426 21.04 6.66 18.67
N ASN A 427 20.28 7.44 17.90
CA ASN A 427 19.17 6.97 17.05
C ASN A 427 19.66 6.32 15.73
N ILE A 428 20.94 5.96 15.61
CA ILE A 428 21.59 5.71 14.31
C ILE A 428 21.06 4.42 13.66
N LEU A 429 20.88 3.35 14.44
CA LEU A 429 20.24 2.12 13.97
C LEU A 429 18.82 2.38 13.45
N ARG A 430 18.01 3.11 14.22
CA ARG A 430 16.62 3.46 13.87
C ARG A 430 16.54 4.27 12.58
N GLU A 431 17.44 5.23 12.40
CA GLU A 431 17.55 6.03 11.17
C GLU A 431 17.99 5.20 9.96
N ALA A 432 18.93 4.27 10.14
CA ALA A 432 19.41 3.40 9.06
C ALA A 432 18.35 2.37 8.61
N LEU A 433 17.63 1.74 9.55
CA LEU A 433 16.51 0.84 9.25
C LEU A 433 15.35 1.57 8.54
N ALA A 434 15.15 2.85 8.82
CA ALA A 434 14.19 3.70 8.10
C ALA A 434 14.66 4.02 6.66
N ILE A 435 15.97 4.17 6.41
CA ILE A 435 16.49 4.29 5.04
C ILE A 435 16.28 2.99 4.27
N LEU A 436 16.56 1.82 4.87
CA LEU A 436 16.32 0.52 4.22
C LEU A 436 14.85 0.40 3.78
N TYR A 437 13.92 0.69 4.69
CA TYR A 437 12.48 0.76 4.40
C TYR A 437 12.15 1.74 3.26
N THR A 438 12.69 2.96 3.33
CA THR A 438 12.48 3.98 2.27
C THR A 438 12.97 3.46 0.91
N SER A 439 14.18 2.89 0.86
CA SER A 439 14.74 2.35 -0.38
C SER A 439 13.97 1.15 -0.93
N GLU A 440 13.41 0.27 -0.08
CA GLU A 440 12.50 -0.78 -0.53
C GLU A 440 11.30 -0.15 -1.24
N CYS A 441 10.65 0.82 -0.58
CA CYS A 441 9.49 1.51 -1.14
C CYS A 441 9.77 2.17 -2.48
N LEU A 442 10.91 2.86 -2.63
CA LEU A 442 11.23 3.56 -3.88
C LEU A 442 11.56 2.58 -5.02
N VAL A 443 12.31 1.51 -4.73
CA VAL A 443 12.66 0.49 -5.73
C VAL A 443 11.42 -0.25 -6.23
N LEU A 444 10.49 -0.61 -5.34
CA LEU A 444 9.22 -1.24 -5.71
C LEU A 444 8.31 -0.30 -6.52
N THR A 445 8.20 0.97 -6.10
CA THR A 445 7.35 1.97 -6.79
C THR A 445 7.84 2.18 -8.22
N ALA A 446 9.13 2.49 -8.40
CA ALA A 446 9.71 2.73 -9.73
C ALA A 446 9.76 1.47 -10.61
N TYR A 447 9.84 0.28 -10.01
CA TYR A 447 9.68 -0.99 -10.74
C TYR A 447 8.26 -1.14 -11.31
N LEU A 448 7.21 -0.85 -10.53
CA LEU A 448 5.82 -0.88 -11.03
C LEU A 448 5.55 0.21 -12.06
N GLU A 449 6.02 1.43 -11.82
CA GLU A 449 5.88 2.57 -12.76
C GLU A 449 6.61 2.32 -14.09
N THR A 450 7.67 1.49 -14.10
CA THR A 450 8.32 1.02 -15.33
C THR A 450 7.57 -0.15 -15.97
N PHE A 451 7.21 -1.18 -15.19
CA PHE A 451 6.63 -2.41 -15.72
C PHE A 451 5.23 -2.20 -16.31
N ILE A 452 4.36 -1.46 -15.62
CA ILE A 452 2.94 -1.39 -15.95
C ILE A 452 2.67 -0.72 -17.31
N PRO A 453 3.30 0.42 -17.68
CA PRO A 453 3.15 0.98 -19.02
C PRO A 453 3.68 0.04 -20.12
N LEU A 454 4.81 -0.64 -19.88
CA LEU A 454 5.36 -1.59 -20.85
C LEU A 454 4.43 -2.80 -21.04
N PHE A 455 3.84 -3.33 -19.97
CA PHE A 455 2.82 -4.37 -20.05
C PHE A 455 1.58 -3.86 -20.80
N TYR A 456 1.08 -2.68 -20.46
CA TYR A 456 -0.15 -2.12 -21.03
C TYR A 456 -0.02 -1.83 -22.53
N GLY A 457 1.12 -1.28 -22.98
CA GLY A 457 1.42 -1.12 -24.41
C GLY A 457 1.43 -2.45 -25.18
N ASN A 458 2.05 -3.50 -24.61
CA ASN A 458 2.03 -4.84 -25.22
C ASN A 458 0.63 -5.47 -25.20
N TYR A 459 -0.16 -5.21 -24.15
CA TYR A 459 -1.54 -5.65 -24.03
C TYR A 459 -2.40 -5.01 -25.13
N ILE A 460 -2.32 -3.69 -25.36
CA ILE A 460 -3.04 -3.01 -26.46
C ILE A 460 -2.72 -3.66 -27.82
N LEU A 461 -1.43 -3.81 -28.16
CA LEU A 461 -1.00 -4.41 -29.42
C LEU A 461 -1.51 -5.85 -29.61
N THR A 462 -1.56 -6.64 -28.54
CA THR A 462 -2.05 -8.02 -28.58
C THR A 462 -3.57 -8.05 -28.68
N MET A 463 -4.28 -7.25 -27.87
CA MET A 463 -5.73 -7.25 -27.80
C MET A 463 -6.39 -6.84 -29.10
N VAL A 464 -5.83 -5.86 -29.82
CA VAL A 464 -6.34 -5.40 -31.13
C VAL A 464 -6.30 -6.49 -32.22
N GLN A 465 -5.56 -7.59 -31.99
CA GLN A 465 -5.60 -8.77 -32.86
C GLN A 465 -6.73 -9.75 -32.48
N LEU A 466 -7.21 -9.73 -31.24
CA LEU A 466 -8.19 -10.67 -30.70
C LEU A 466 -9.65 -10.27 -31.01
N PRO A 467 -10.57 -11.24 -31.22
CA PRO A 467 -11.98 -10.95 -31.52
C PRO A 467 -12.73 -10.29 -30.36
N ASN A 468 -12.17 -10.35 -29.14
CA ASN A 468 -12.74 -9.75 -27.93
C ASN A 468 -12.54 -8.23 -27.85
N ALA A 469 -11.65 -7.63 -28.66
CA ALA A 469 -11.32 -6.20 -28.62
C ALA A 469 -12.55 -5.28 -28.64
N LYS A 470 -13.57 -5.63 -29.44
CA LYS A 470 -14.82 -4.89 -29.60
C LYS A 470 -15.64 -4.70 -28.32
N TYR A 471 -15.40 -5.50 -27.27
CA TYR A 471 -16.10 -5.43 -25.98
C TYR A 471 -15.30 -4.69 -24.90
N HIS A 472 -14.10 -4.22 -25.21
CA HIS A 472 -13.24 -3.48 -24.29
C HIS A 472 -13.35 -1.98 -24.57
N THR A 473 -13.98 -1.26 -23.63
CA THR A 473 -14.27 0.18 -23.72
C THR A 473 -13.03 1.06 -23.87
N GLU A 474 -11.86 0.59 -23.43
CA GLU A 474 -10.56 1.25 -23.60
C GLU A 474 -10.06 1.23 -25.06
N LEU A 475 -10.45 0.21 -25.85
CA LEU A 475 -10.03 0.04 -27.25
C LEU A 475 -11.01 0.69 -28.25
N VAL A 476 -12.01 1.45 -27.77
CA VAL A 476 -12.97 2.14 -28.63
C VAL A 476 -12.26 3.23 -29.42
N GLY A 477 -12.14 3.03 -30.73
CA GLY A 477 -11.35 3.88 -31.64
C GLY A 477 -9.90 3.42 -31.84
N VAL A 478 -9.43 2.39 -31.13
CA VAL A 478 -8.12 1.75 -31.35
C VAL A 478 -8.30 0.59 -32.34
N THR A 479 -7.75 0.76 -33.54
CA THR A 479 -7.80 -0.19 -34.65
C THR A 479 -6.42 -0.72 -34.98
N ARG A 480 -6.34 -1.79 -35.79
CA ARG A 480 -5.06 -2.36 -36.27
C ARG A 480 -4.16 -1.36 -37.00
N THR A 481 -4.67 -0.21 -37.45
CA THR A 481 -3.90 0.81 -38.18
C THR A 481 -3.41 1.97 -37.30
N ASN A 482 -3.95 2.16 -36.09
CA ASN A 482 -3.51 3.21 -35.16
C ASN A 482 -2.96 2.67 -33.82
N ALA A 483 -3.15 1.38 -33.52
CA ALA A 483 -2.66 0.75 -32.30
C ALA A 483 -1.16 0.93 -32.07
N ASP A 484 -0.35 0.90 -33.14
CA ASP A 484 1.10 1.16 -33.05
C ASP A 484 1.41 2.58 -32.55
N TYR A 485 0.70 3.59 -33.05
CA TYR A 485 0.87 4.99 -32.62
C TYR A 485 0.43 5.18 -31.16
N THR A 486 -0.74 4.63 -30.81
CA THR A 486 -1.30 4.65 -29.46
C THR A 486 -0.37 3.96 -28.46
N ALA A 487 0.16 2.78 -28.80
CA ALA A 487 1.12 2.06 -27.96
C ALA A 487 2.47 2.77 -27.88
N HIS A 488 2.93 3.44 -28.94
CA HIS A 488 4.21 4.17 -28.96
C HIS A 488 4.28 5.27 -27.88
N VAL A 489 3.17 6.00 -27.66
CA VAL A 489 3.03 6.99 -26.58
C VAL A 489 3.23 6.36 -25.20
N VAL A 490 2.60 5.21 -24.95
CA VAL A 490 2.71 4.47 -23.69
C VAL A 490 4.11 3.88 -23.51
N PHE A 491 4.74 3.37 -24.58
CA PHE A 491 6.11 2.86 -24.55
C PHE A 491 7.15 3.97 -24.30
N LEU A 492 6.99 5.15 -24.91
CA LEU A 492 7.88 6.29 -24.66
C LEU A 492 7.86 6.68 -23.17
N PHE A 493 6.68 6.69 -22.55
CA PHE A 493 6.55 6.88 -21.11
C PHE A 493 7.21 5.76 -20.30
N GLY A 494 6.98 4.49 -20.66
CA GLY A 494 7.63 3.34 -20.01
C GLY A 494 9.17 3.36 -20.10
N ILE A 495 9.74 3.79 -21.23
CA ILE A 495 11.19 4.00 -21.41
C ILE A 495 11.69 5.13 -20.48
N LEU A 496 10.94 6.23 -20.38
CA LEU A 496 11.32 7.35 -19.52
C LEU A 496 11.26 6.97 -18.02
N GLN A 497 10.33 6.08 -17.64
CA GLN A 497 10.30 5.46 -16.31
C GLN A 497 11.48 4.49 -16.10
N LEU A 498 11.86 3.69 -17.10
CA LEU A 498 13.06 2.84 -17.03
C LEU A 498 14.34 3.66 -16.80
N VAL A 499 14.47 4.82 -17.46
CA VAL A 499 15.57 5.77 -17.23
C VAL A 499 15.51 6.31 -15.79
N SER A 500 14.33 6.70 -15.30
CA SER A 500 14.11 7.15 -13.93
C SER A 500 14.51 6.09 -12.88
N PHE A 501 14.13 4.83 -13.10
CA PHE A 501 14.53 3.68 -12.29
C PHE A 501 16.05 3.48 -12.31
N GLY A 502 16.71 3.62 -13.47
CA GLY A 502 18.17 3.58 -13.60
C GLY A 502 18.88 4.68 -12.80
N LEU A 503 18.35 5.91 -12.82
CA LEU A 503 18.85 7.03 -12.01
C LEU A 503 18.67 6.79 -10.51
N LEU A 504 17.50 6.28 -10.10
CA LEU A 504 17.22 5.88 -8.72
C LEU A 504 18.18 4.78 -8.24
N ALA A 505 18.37 3.73 -9.02
CA ALA A 505 19.28 2.62 -8.72
C ALA A 505 20.72 3.11 -8.59
N ARG A 506 21.18 3.99 -9.50
CA ARG A 506 22.50 4.63 -9.42
C ARG A 506 22.65 5.48 -8.15
N LEU A 507 21.61 6.18 -7.73
CA LEU A 507 21.63 6.98 -6.50
C LEU A 507 21.67 6.11 -5.24
N ILE A 508 20.86 5.04 -5.18
CA ILE A 508 20.89 4.06 -4.09
C ILE A 508 22.28 3.41 -3.98
N TRP A 509 22.91 3.09 -5.11
CA TRP A 509 24.27 2.57 -5.10
C TRP A 509 25.29 3.62 -4.63
N ARG A 510 25.29 4.84 -5.18
CA ARG A 510 26.24 5.91 -4.78
C ARG A 510 26.08 6.35 -3.32
N ASN A 511 24.86 6.32 -2.79
CA ASN A 511 24.55 6.81 -1.44
C ASN A 511 24.54 5.70 -0.39
N CYS A 512 23.86 4.58 -0.63
CA CYS A 512 23.75 3.46 0.33
C CYS A 512 24.80 2.36 0.09
N GLY A 513 25.51 2.32 -1.04
CA GLY A 513 26.34 1.18 -1.42
C GLY A 513 25.54 -0.10 -1.74
N MET A 514 24.21 0.01 -1.87
CA MET A 514 23.31 -1.14 -2.04
C MET A 514 22.97 -1.36 -3.51
N ARG A 515 22.72 -2.61 -3.89
CA ARG A 515 22.32 -2.99 -5.25
C ARG A 515 20.79 -3.03 -5.34
N ALA A 516 20.19 -2.02 -5.96
CA ALA A 516 18.72 -1.89 -6.05
C ALA A 516 18.02 -3.14 -6.63
N LEU A 517 18.60 -3.78 -7.65
CA LEU A 517 18.05 -5.01 -8.23
C LEU A 517 18.02 -6.20 -7.25
N TYR A 518 19.02 -6.32 -6.37
CA TYR A 518 19.04 -7.35 -5.33
C TYR A 518 17.97 -7.08 -4.26
N HIS A 519 17.76 -5.82 -3.91
CA HIS A 519 16.69 -5.39 -3.02
C HIS A 519 15.31 -5.71 -3.61
N LEU A 520 15.10 -5.41 -4.90
CA LEU A 520 13.89 -5.75 -5.64
C LEU A 520 13.64 -7.27 -5.65
N ALA A 521 14.63 -8.06 -6.09
CA ALA A 521 14.51 -9.51 -6.18
C ALA A 521 14.26 -10.16 -4.81
N PHE A 522 14.90 -9.67 -3.74
CA PHE A 522 14.64 -10.12 -2.38
C PHE A 522 13.15 -9.99 -2.00
N VAL A 523 12.50 -8.86 -2.29
CA VAL A 523 11.06 -8.69 -1.99
C VAL A 523 10.22 -9.60 -2.87
N LEU A 524 10.45 -9.58 -4.19
CA LEU A 524 9.69 -10.38 -5.16
C LEU A 524 9.78 -11.89 -4.87
N GLU A 525 10.92 -12.37 -4.36
CA GLU A 525 11.14 -13.77 -4.02
C GLU A 525 10.62 -14.14 -2.61
N THR A 526 10.90 -13.32 -1.59
CA THR A 526 10.43 -13.60 -0.22
C THR A 526 8.91 -13.45 -0.03
N GLN A 527 8.27 -12.57 -0.80
CA GLN A 527 6.83 -12.30 -0.73
C GLN A 527 6.09 -12.78 -1.99
N LYS A 528 6.67 -13.73 -2.74
CA LYS A 528 6.18 -14.21 -4.05
C LYS A 528 4.68 -14.49 -4.08
N ALA A 529 4.14 -15.24 -3.13
CA ALA A 529 2.72 -15.60 -3.12
C ALA A 529 1.79 -14.37 -3.05
N LEU A 530 2.16 -13.38 -2.24
CA LEU A 530 1.40 -12.15 -2.00
C LEU A 530 1.49 -11.19 -3.20
N VAL A 531 2.69 -11.07 -3.77
CA VAL A 531 2.96 -10.27 -4.97
C VAL A 531 2.24 -10.84 -6.20
N GLN A 532 2.34 -12.15 -6.44
CA GLN A 532 1.66 -12.81 -7.56
C GLN A 532 0.13 -12.71 -7.43
N GLY A 533 -0.41 -12.96 -6.23
CA GLY A 533 -1.84 -12.82 -5.96
C GLY A 533 -2.35 -11.41 -6.28
N ARG A 534 -1.66 -10.37 -5.79
CA ARG A 534 -2.01 -8.97 -6.11
C ARG A 534 -1.89 -8.66 -7.59
N PHE A 535 -0.82 -9.07 -8.27
CA PHE A 535 -0.65 -8.84 -9.70
C PHE A 535 -1.82 -9.41 -10.51
N VAL A 536 -2.16 -10.68 -10.29
CA VAL A 536 -3.27 -11.34 -10.99
C VAL A 536 -4.61 -10.70 -10.64
N VAL A 537 -4.89 -10.47 -9.34
CA VAL A 537 -6.16 -9.87 -8.90
C VAL A 537 -6.36 -8.46 -9.44
N TRP A 538 -5.34 -7.59 -9.40
CA TRP A 538 -5.50 -6.20 -9.83
C TRP A 538 -5.54 -6.04 -11.34
N MET A 539 -4.82 -6.86 -12.10
CA MET A 539 -5.01 -6.91 -13.55
C MET A 539 -6.40 -7.40 -13.93
N LEU A 540 -6.84 -8.56 -13.38
CA LEU A 540 -8.16 -9.11 -13.67
C LEU A 540 -9.26 -8.11 -13.35
N VAL A 541 -9.25 -7.53 -12.15
CA VAL A 541 -10.26 -6.55 -11.73
C VAL A 541 -10.24 -5.30 -12.60
N THR A 542 -9.06 -4.74 -12.91
CA THR A 542 -8.99 -3.46 -13.63
C THR A 542 -9.38 -3.60 -15.10
N LEU A 543 -9.01 -4.70 -15.77
CA LEU A 543 -9.43 -4.97 -17.14
C LEU A 543 -10.90 -5.40 -17.21
N ALA A 544 -11.37 -6.21 -16.25
CA ALA A 544 -12.78 -6.59 -16.16
C ALA A 544 -13.71 -5.36 -16.09
N CYS A 545 -13.36 -4.34 -15.28
CA CYS A 545 -14.12 -3.09 -15.19
C CYS A 545 -14.17 -2.27 -16.49
N ARG A 546 -13.41 -2.64 -17.52
CA ARG A 546 -13.35 -1.99 -18.84
C ARG A 546 -14.06 -2.80 -19.92
N VAL A 547 -14.57 -3.99 -19.60
CA VAL A 547 -15.41 -4.79 -20.49
C VAL A 547 -16.87 -4.35 -20.36
N GLU A 548 -17.58 -4.16 -21.48
CA GLU A 548 -18.98 -3.71 -21.53
C GLU A 548 -19.93 -4.55 -20.65
N HIS A 549 -19.65 -5.84 -20.51
CA HIS A 549 -20.40 -6.81 -19.71
C HIS A 549 -20.42 -6.47 -18.20
N PHE A 550 -19.49 -5.64 -17.71
CA PHE A 550 -19.48 -5.14 -16.33
C PHE A 550 -20.39 -3.92 -16.11
N GLY A 551 -21.16 -3.50 -17.12
CA GLY A 551 -22.14 -2.42 -17.02
C GLY A 551 -21.49 -1.05 -16.93
N THR A 552 -21.60 -0.26 -18.00
CA THR A 552 -20.83 0.96 -18.20
C THR A 552 -21.10 2.06 -17.17
N LEU A 553 -20.04 2.74 -16.73
CA LEU A 553 -20.10 4.08 -16.12
C LEU A 553 -20.40 5.18 -17.15
N VAL A 554 -20.31 4.85 -18.45
CA VAL A 554 -20.35 5.78 -19.57
C VAL A 554 -21.40 5.31 -20.57
N HIS A 555 -22.57 5.94 -20.54
CA HIS A 555 -23.42 6.01 -21.73
C HIS A 555 -22.95 7.24 -22.53
N THR A 556 -21.94 7.06 -23.39
CA THR A 556 -21.67 8.03 -24.46
C THR A 556 -22.83 7.92 -25.44
N GLY A 557 -23.84 8.77 -25.24
CA GLY A 557 -24.95 8.92 -26.16
C GLY A 557 -24.49 9.47 -27.50
N SER A 558 -24.03 8.59 -28.37
CA SER A 558 -23.90 8.88 -29.80
C SER A 558 -25.27 8.70 -30.43
N TYR A 559 -25.82 9.81 -30.94
CA TYR A 559 -27.12 9.84 -31.58
C TYR A 559 -27.23 8.77 -32.69
N SER A 560 -28.11 7.79 -32.49
CA SER A 560 -28.85 7.22 -33.61
C SER A 560 -29.83 8.28 -34.11
N MET A 561 -29.33 9.27 -34.85
CA MET A 561 -30.23 10.09 -35.66
C MET A 561 -30.68 9.20 -36.81
N GLU A 562 -31.93 8.78 -36.73
CA GLU A 562 -32.55 7.91 -37.70
C GLU A 562 -32.43 8.49 -39.11
N VAL A 563 -31.72 7.79 -39.99
CA VAL A 563 -31.97 7.89 -41.44
C VAL A 563 -33.30 7.17 -41.69
N ARG A 564 -34.39 7.84 -41.30
CA ARG A 564 -35.77 7.43 -41.57
C ARG A 564 -36.53 8.61 -42.18
N ASN A 565 -35.94 9.20 -43.22
CA ASN A 565 -36.68 10.02 -44.16
C ASN A 565 -37.68 9.12 -44.89
N VAL A 566 -38.89 9.15 -44.36
CA VAL A 566 -40.16 8.73 -44.93
C VAL A 566 -40.14 8.75 -46.46
N GLU A 567 -40.13 7.56 -47.07
CA GLU A 567 -40.96 7.34 -48.24
C GLU A 567 -42.42 7.39 -47.79
N VAL A 568 -43.23 8.23 -48.44
CA VAL A 568 -44.56 7.94 -49.00
C VAL A 568 -45.19 9.27 -49.45
N ILE A 569 -45.92 9.18 -50.56
CA ILE A 569 -46.70 10.23 -51.25
C ILE A 569 -47.83 10.76 -50.37
#